data_AF-A0A8X6U750-F1
#
_entry.id   AF-A0A8X6U750-F1
#
_cell.length_a   1.000
_cell.length_b   1.000
_cell.length_c   1.000
_cell.angle_alpha   90.00
_cell.angle_beta   90.00
_cell.angle_gamma   90.00
#
_symmetry.space_group_name_H-M   'P 1'
#
loop_
_entity.id
_entity.type
_entity.pdbx_description
1 polymer ?
#
loop_
_entity_poly.entity_id
_entity_poly.type
_entity_poly.pdbx_seq_one_letter_code
_entity_poly.pdbx_strand_id
1 'polypeptide(L)'
;MAFNPGKVVQLTNRRFKLPLLAFLVVLPRNNYDEKIFIVDRLCFMTVRIETYRANGVTQYYSCNLFRHNSENCRKTAPSLIRTLQETVM
;
A
#
# COMPACT_ATOMS: atom_id res chain seq x y z
N MET A 1 19.81 -8.28 -0.73
CA MET A 1 18.77 -7.76 -1.66
C MET A 1 17.96 -6.74 -0.88
N ALA A 2 17.91 -5.49 -1.31
CA ALA A 2 17.24 -4.41 -0.56
C ALA A 2 15.93 -4.04 -1.24
N PHE A 3 14.83 -4.09 -0.50
CA PHE A 3 13.52 -3.62 -0.95
C PHE A 3 13.32 -2.20 -0.43
N ASN A 4 13.08 -1.25 -1.34
CA ASN A 4 12.77 0.14 -1.00
C ASN A 4 11.27 0.39 -1.17
N PRO A 5 10.48 0.37 -0.08
CA PRO A 5 9.05 0.61 -0.17
C PRO A 5 8.75 2.07 -0.47
N GLY A 6 7.85 2.32 -1.43
CA GLY A 6 7.38 3.66 -1.74
C GLY A 6 6.43 4.21 -0.67
N LYS A 7 5.74 3.32 0.07
CA LYS A 7 4.86 3.70 1.17
C LYS A 7 4.74 2.55 2.17
N VAL A 8 4.79 2.86 3.46
CA VAL A 8 4.54 1.93 4.56
C VAL A 8 3.48 2.53 5.47
N VAL A 9 2.41 1.80 5.75
CA VAL A 9 1.34 2.25 6.64
C VAL A 9 1.00 1.16 7.64
N GLN A 10 1.08 1.48 8.93
CA GLN A 10 0.60 0.60 9.99
C GLN A 10 -0.93 0.57 9.98
N LEU A 11 -1.49 -0.63 9.96
CA LEU A 11 -2.93 -0.81 10.01
C LEU A 11 -3.44 -0.54 11.42
N THR A 12 -4.65 -0.02 11.53
CA THR A 12 -5.33 0.20 12.80
C THR A 12 -6.60 -0.62 12.86
N ASN A 13 -6.88 -1.20 14.02
CA ASN A 13 -8.11 -1.90 14.27
C ASN A 13 -9.26 -0.89 14.26
N ARG A 14 -10.22 -1.03 13.35
CA ARG A 14 -11.33 -0.08 13.23
C ARG A 14 -12.21 -0.02 14.49
N ARG A 15 -12.40 -1.17 15.15
CA ARG A 15 -13.27 -1.33 16.33
C ARG A 15 -12.62 -0.75 17.58
N PHE A 16 -11.36 -1.11 17.83
CA PHE A 16 -10.64 -0.72 19.05
C PHE A 16 -9.78 0.55 18.88
N LYS A 17 -9.62 1.04 17.66
CA LYS A 17 -8.74 2.17 17.29
C LYS A 17 -7.27 1.98 17.68
N LEU A 18 -6.88 0.75 18.00
CA LEU A 18 -5.51 0.38 18.35
C LEU A 18 -4.70 0.01 17.10
N PRO A 19 -3.39 0.29 17.09
CA PRO A 19 -2.50 -0.16 16.01
C PRO A 19 -2.43 -1.69 15.97
N LEU A 20 -2.47 -2.25 14.76
CA LEU A 20 -2.24 -3.65 14.51
C LEU A 20 -0.74 -3.89 14.29
N LEU A 21 -0.29 -5.10 14.59
CA LEU A 21 1.02 -5.63 14.18
C LEU A 21 0.99 -6.07 12.70
N ALA A 22 0.34 -5.26 11.86
CA ALA A 22 0.18 -5.50 10.44
C ALA A 22 0.46 -4.20 9.68
N PHE A 23 1.23 -4.30 8.60
CA PHE A 23 1.67 -3.16 7.80
C PHE A 23 1.25 -3.37 6.35
N LEU A 24 0.70 -2.31 5.75
CA LEU A 24 0.48 -2.24 4.32
C LEU A 24 1.70 -1.59 3.68
N VAL A 25 2.36 -2.34 2.79
CA VAL A 25 3.57 -1.89 2.11
C VAL A 25 3.28 -1.79 0.62
N VAL A 26 3.52 -0.62 0.04
CA VAL A 26 3.48 -0.40 -1.41
C VAL A 26 4.91 -0.48 -1.92
N LEU A 27 5.20 -1.50 -2.72
CA LEU A 27 6.49 -1.69 -3.37
C LEU A 27 6.41 -1.19 -4.82
N PRO A 28 7.42 -0.45 -5.31
CA PRO A 28 7.52 -0.14 -6.72
C PRO A 28 7.72 -1.43 -7.52
N ARG A 29 7.06 -1.54 -8.67
CA ARG A 29 7.17 -2.69 -9.55
C ARG A 29 8.60 -2.80 -10.08
N ASN A 30 9.24 -3.95 -9.89
CA ASN A 30 10.59 -4.23 -10.36
C ASN A 30 10.72 -5.72 -10.69
N ASN A 31 11.82 -6.15 -11.33
CA ASN A 31 12.03 -7.56 -11.71
C ASN A 31 12.20 -8.53 -10.52
N TYR A 32 11.94 -8.06 -9.30
CA TYR A 32 12.26 -8.69 -8.04
C TYR A 32 11.10 -8.66 -7.05
N ASP A 33 9.97 -8.10 -7.46
CA ASP A 33 8.78 -7.89 -6.66
C ASP A 33 8.20 -9.24 -6.19
N GLU A 34 8.20 -10.24 -7.06
CA GLU A 34 7.76 -11.61 -6.73
C GLU A 34 8.63 -12.28 -5.65
N LYS A 35 9.91 -11.89 -5.52
CA LYS A 35 10.81 -12.47 -4.51
C LYS A 35 10.46 -12.03 -3.08
N ILE A 36 9.63 -11.00 -2.92
CA ILE A 36 9.14 -10.57 -1.61
C ILE A 36 8.34 -11.67 -0.92
N PHE A 37 7.57 -12.49 -1.66
CA PHE A 37 6.70 -13.52 -1.08
C PHE A 37 7.47 -14.71 -0.51
N ILE A 38 8.76 -14.82 -0.81
CA ILE A 38 9.66 -15.86 -0.29
C ILE A 38 10.20 -15.47 1.11
N VAL A 39 10.09 -14.19 1.50
CA VAL A 39 10.59 -13.71 2.79
C VAL A 39 9.68 -14.17 3.92
N ASP A 40 10.21 -15.02 4.80
CA ASP A 40 9.56 -15.58 5.98
C ASP A 40 10.04 -14.96 7.30
N ARG A 41 11.18 -14.27 7.27
CA ARG A 41 11.78 -13.56 8.40
C ARG A 41 12.20 -12.15 8.02
N LEU A 42 11.79 -11.19 8.84
CA LEU A 42 12.26 -9.80 8.79
C LEU A 42 12.88 -9.46 10.14
N CYS A 43 14.19 -9.21 10.15
CA CYS A 43 14.97 -9.01 11.36
C CYS A 43 14.81 -10.20 12.34
N PHE A 44 14.22 -9.95 13.52
CA PHE A 44 13.98 -10.97 14.56
C PHE A 44 12.53 -11.45 14.59
N MET A 45 11.72 -11.10 13.58
CA MET A 45 10.30 -11.46 13.52
C MET A 45 10.05 -12.45 12.39
N THR A 46 9.29 -13.49 12.71
CA THR A 46 8.64 -14.32 11.69
C THR A 46 7.50 -13.52 11.08
N VAL A 47 7.49 -13.42 9.75
CA VAL A 47 6.50 -12.64 9.00
C VAL A 47 5.85 -13.52 7.94
N ARG A 48 4.60 -13.22 7.64
CA ARG A 48 3.88 -13.84 6.53
C ARG A 48 3.44 -12.74 5.59
N ILE A 49 3.92 -12.79 4.35
CA ILE A 49 3.61 -11.80 3.33
C ILE A 49 2.49 -12.37 2.48
N GLU A 50 1.37 -11.66 2.45
CA GLU A 50 0.19 -12.08 1.68
C GLU A 50 -0.13 -11.04 0.63
N THR A 51 -0.56 -11.51 -0.55
CA THR A 51 -1.16 -10.62 -1.54
C THR A 51 -2.40 -10.00 -0.94
N TYR A 52 -2.48 -8.67 -0.93
CA TYR A 52 -3.71 -7.97 -0.56
C TYR A 52 -4.80 -8.28 -1.60
N ARG A 53 -5.71 -9.20 -1.28
CA ARG A 53 -6.88 -9.50 -2.09
C ARG A 53 -8.02 -8.59 -1.64
N ALA A 54 -8.38 -7.62 -2.47
CA ALA A 54 -9.54 -6.77 -2.22
C ALA A 54 -10.82 -7.59 -2.41
N ASN A 55 -11.25 -8.31 -1.37
CA ASN A 55 -12.57 -8.94 -1.35
C ASN A 55 -13.61 -7.86 -0.99
N GLY A 56 -14.03 -7.10 -2.00
CA GLY A 56 -15.04 -6.05 -1.89
C GLY A 56 -14.53 -4.68 -2.33
N VAL A 57 -14.96 -3.65 -1.61
CA VAL A 57 -14.75 -2.25 -1.99
C VAL A 57 -13.26 -1.90 -2.11
N THR A 58 -12.86 -1.38 -3.27
CA THR A 58 -11.49 -0.95 -3.57
C THR A 58 -10.99 0.07 -2.54
N GLN A 59 -9.76 -0.14 -2.07
CA GLN A 59 -9.01 0.82 -1.27
C GLN A 59 -8.17 1.67 -2.23
N TYR A 60 -8.26 2.99 -2.13
CA TYR A 60 -7.43 3.86 -2.96
C TYR A 60 -6.00 3.93 -2.39
N TYR A 61 -5.00 3.52 -3.17
CA TYR A 61 -3.61 3.36 -2.74
C TYR A 61 -2.97 4.66 -2.19
N SER A 62 -3.40 5.83 -2.66
CA SER A 62 -2.82 7.10 -2.23
C SER A 62 -3.26 7.49 -0.82
N CYS A 63 -4.55 7.31 -0.49
CA CYS A 63 -5.09 7.72 0.81
C CYS A 63 -5.38 6.57 1.78
N ASN A 64 -5.28 5.32 1.31
CA ASN A 64 -5.57 4.07 2.05
C ASN A 64 -6.98 4.01 2.66
N LEU A 65 -7.95 4.73 2.07
CA LEU A 65 -9.35 4.67 2.47
C LEU A 65 -10.15 3.81 1.47
N PHE A 66 -11.21 3.20 1.98
CA PHE A 66 -12.13 2.38 1.22
C PHE A 66 -13.24 3.25 0.59
N ARG A 67 -13.93 2.70 -0.41
CA ARG A 67 -15.16 3.27 -1.04
C ARG A 67 -14.91 4.44 -1.98
N HIS A 68 -13.72 4.58 -2.52
CA HIS A 68 -13.43 5.52 -3.61
C HIS A 68 -12.17 5.12 -4.39
N ASN A 69 -12.04 5.70 -5.58
CA ASN A 69 -10.89 5.60 -6.47
C ASN A 69 -10.15 6.96 -6.53
N SER A 70 -9.18 7.10 -7.44
CA SER A 70 -8.45 8.36 -7.67
C SER A 70 -9.37 9.53 -8.01
N GLU A 71 -10.41 9.29 -8.80
CA GLU A 71 -11.37 10.30 -9.25
C GLU A 71 -12.25 10.82 -8.10
N ASN A 72 -12.58 9.95 -7.14
CA ASN A 72 -13.50 10.26 -6.04
C ASN A 72 -12.79 10.47 -4.68
N CYS A 73 -11.48 10.69 -4.69
CA CYS A 73 -10.70 10.95 -3.47
C CYS A 73 -10.92 12.38 -2.96
N ARG A 74 -11.71 12.54 -1.88
CA ARG A 74 -11.99 13.85 -1.25
C ARG A 74 -10.87 14.35 -0.33
N LYS A 75 -9.83 13.55 -0.08
CA LYS A 75 -8.60 14.09 0.52
C LYS A 75 -7.92 14.90 -0.56
N THR A 76 -7.93 16.22 -0.40
CA THR A 76 -7.10 17.15 -1.16
C THR A 76 -5.69 16.56 -1.23
N ALA A 77 -5.27 16.11 -2.40
CA ALA A 77 -3.88 15.77 -2.59
C ALA A 77 -3.06 17.03 -2.28
N PRO A 78 -1.92 16.94 -1.58
CA PRO A 78 -0.90 17.97 -1.70
C PRO A 78 -0.45 17.95 -3.17
N SER A 79 -1.10 18.78 -4.00
CA SER A 79 -0.66 19.47 -5.22
C SER A 79 0.38 18.87 -6.18
N LEU A 80 0.70 17.57 -6.18
CA LEU A 80 1.80 17.03 -7.00
C LEU A 80 1.51 15.75 -7.81
N ILE A 81 0.24 15.35 -7.99
CA ILE A 81 -0.09 14.17 -8.84
C ILE A 81 -1.07 14.54 -9.97
N ARG A 82 -1.11 15.82 -10.38
CA ARG A 82 -1.84 16.22 -11.60
C ARG A 82 -0.96 16.27 -12.85
N THR A 83 0.35 16.08 -12.73
CA THR A 83 1.31 16.37 -13.81
C THR A 83 1.81 15.16 -14.60
N LEU A 84 1.18 13.98 -14.50
CA LEU A 84 1.60 12.79 -15.27
C LEU A 84 0.48 12.14 -16.11
N GLN A 85 -0.65 12.82 -16.30
CA GLN A 85 -1.69 12.36 -17.24
C GLN A 85 -1.79 13.20 -18.53
N GLU A 86 -0.94 14.21 -18.73
CA GLU A 86 -0.95 15.07 -19.93
C GLU A 86 0.31 14.94 -20.80
N THR A 87 1.00 13.80 -20.82
CA THR A 87 2.18 13.62 -21.70
C THR A 87 2.18 12.35 -22.54
N VAL A 88 1.04 11.68 -22.73
CA VAL A 88 0.87 10.72 -23.82
C VAL A 88 -0.58 10.74 -24.32
N MET A 89 -0.87 11.66 -25.23
CA MET A 89 -1.52 11.45 -26.54
C MET A 89 -1.86 12.80 -27.16
#